data_AF-A0A930UWJ9-F1
#
_entry.id   AF-A0A930UWJ9-F1
#
_cell.length_a   1.000
_cell.length_b   1.000
_cell.length_c   1.000
_cell.angle_alpha   90.00
_cell.angle_beta   90.00
_cell.angle_gamma   90.00
#
_symmetry.space_group_name_H-M   'P 1'
#
loop_
_entity.id
_entity.type
_entity.pdbx_description
1 polymer ?
#
loop_
_entity_poly.entity_id
_entity_poly.type
_entity_poly.pdbx_seq_one_letter_code
_entity_poly.pdbx_strand_id
1 'polypeptide(L)'
;MSTATGCITGWTLSAPDDWVTLPASFDDVTDTLLAEATTSDDAARYLREYVRATLPALASDDPLLVALWVPDPELGAPMAVLRAVHYRNADPDVYEQMVANAETDEGGSLLGVERTDGEVDAGRLLVMERQEAWANGTVEHQLHLGVFPEGTDEAVVLVFICTALHRIDELALIARDITDTMRLRIEEEAS
;
A
#
# COMPACT_ATOMS: atom_id res chain seq x y z
N MET A 1 -15.12 -15.71 -20.40
CA MET A 1 -13.84 -16.26 -20.89
C MET A 1 -12.95 -15.08 -21.14
N SER A 2 -11.94 -14.87 -20.28
CA SER A 2 -11.03 -13.73 -20.38
C SER A 2 -10.15 -13.89 -21.62
N THR A 3 -10.02 -12.83 -22.41
CA THR A 3 -9.10 -12.71 -23.56
C THR A 3 -7.79 -12.02 -23.15
N ALA A 4 -7.43 -12.09 -21.86
CA ALA A 4 -6.17 -11.56 -21.36
C ALA A 4 -5.02 -12.22 -22.12
N THR A 5 -4.19 -11.37 -22.72
CA THR A 5 -3.05 -11.78 -23.57
C THR A 5 -1.79 -11.03 -23.21
N GLY A 6 -1.85 -10.04 -22.32
CA GLY A 6 -0.68 -9.29 -21.86
C GLY A 6 -0.33 -9.56 -20.40
N CYS A 7 0.93 -9.27 -20.04
CA CYS A 7 1.43 -9.28 -18.67
C CYS A 7 2.09 -7.93 -18.33
N ILE A 8 2.01 -7.54 -17.06
CA ILE A 8 2.67 -6.35 -16.53
C ILE A 8 4.15 -6.68 -16.36
N THR A 9 5.02 -6.08 -17.18
CA THR A 9 6.47 -6.28 -17.14
C THR A 9 7.22 -5.18 -16.40
N GLY A 10 6.52 -4.11 -16.03
CA GLY A 10 7.06 -3.04 -15.20
C GLY A 10 6.03 -1.95 -14.92
N TRP A 11 6.33 -1.11 -13.94
CA TRP A 11 5.49 0.04 -13.61
C TRP A 11 6.32 1.14 -12.95
N THR A 12 5.75 2.34 -12.93
CA THR A 12 6.32 3.50 -12.22
C THR A 12 5.20 4.27 -11.53
N LEU A 13 5.49 4.85 -10.37
CA LEU A 13 4.66 5.84 -9.69
C LEU A 13 5.49 7.07 -9.35
N SER A 14 4.84 8.20 -9.09
CA SER A 14 5.49 9.38 -8.53
C SER A 14 5.06 9.54 -7.08
N ALA A 15 6.01 9.55 -6.15
CA ALA A 15 5.75 9.89 -4.75
C ALA A 15 6.36 11.26 -4.43
N PRO A 16 5.87 11.96 -3.39
CA PRO A 16 6.51 13.19 -2.90
C PRO A 16 8.00 13.00 -2.58
N ASP A 17 8.82 14.01 -2.88
CA ASP A 17 10.29 13.96 -2.74
C ASP A 17 10.77 13.77 -1.29
N ASP A 18 9.92 14.11 -0.32
CA ASP A 18 10.17 13.96 1.11
C ASP A 18 9.84 12.56 1.63
N TRP A 19 9.21 11.70 0.82
CA TRP A 19 8.93 10.32 1.20
C TRP A 19 10.18 9.47 1.09
N VAL A 20 10.34 8.57 2.06
CA VAL A 20 11.55 7.78 2.17
C VAL A 20 11.29 6.39 1.62
N THR A 21 11.98 6.05 0.53
CA THR A 21 12.00 4.69 0.01
C THR A 21 12.69 3.76 1.02
N LEU A 22 12.01 2.71 1.43
CA LEU A 22 12.57 1.72 2.34
C LEU A 22 13.54 0.82 1.56
N PRO A 23 14.83 0.76 1.94
CA PRO A 23 15.78 -0.17 1.33
C PRO A 23 15.43 -1.61 1.71
N ALA A 24 15.84 -2.55 0.84
CA ALA A 24 15.68 -3.97 1.11
C ALA A 24 16.54 -4.46 2.31
N SER A 25 17.56 -3.70 2.74
CA SER A 25 18.41 -4.01 3.91
C SER A 25 18.05 -3.16 5.13
N PHE A 26 17.74 -3.87 6.23
CA PHE A 26 16.98 -3.45 7.40
C PHE A 26 17.67 -2.54 8.43
N ASP A 27 18.99 -2.64 8.60
CA ASP A 27 19.64 -2.14 9.82
C ASP A 27 19.73 -0.60 9.88
N ASP A 28 20.05 0.07 8.77
CA ASP A 28 20.31 1.52 8.79
C ASP A 28 19.05 2.38 8.94
N VAL A 29 17.90 1.92 8.43
CA VAL A 29 16.66 2.71 8.42
C VAL A 29 15.93 2.62 9.75
N THR A 30 15.90 1.45 10.36
CA THR A 30 15.23 1.26 11.66
C THR A 30 15.96 2.02 12.75
N ASP A 31 17.29 1.98 12.78
CA ASP A 31 18.10 2.72 13.76
C ASP A 31 18.02 4.24 13.54
N THR A 32 17.94 4.71 12.29
CA THR A 32 17.69 6.13 11.98
C THR A 32 16.29 6.55 12.47
N LEU A 33 15.25 5.76 12.17
CA LEU A 33 13.86 6.01 12.59
C LEU A 33 13.64 5.92 14.11
N LEU A 34 14.47 5.15 14.82
CA LEU A 34 14.45 5.03 16.28
C LEU A 34 15.27 6.13 16.96
N ALA A 35 16.36 6.58 16.34
CA ALA A 35 17.23 7.63 16.88
C ALA A 35 16.60 9.03 16.77
N GLU A 36 15.77 9.29 15.75
CA GLU A 36 15.14 10.60 15.53
C GLU A 36 13.81 10.79 16.30
N ALA A 37 13.22 9.71 16.81
CA ALA A 37 11.95 9.75 17.50
C ALA A 37 12.10 9.96 19.01
N THR A 38 11.83 11.17 19.49
CA THR A 38 12.10 11.55 20.90
C THR A 38 10.99 11.19 21.90
N THR A 39 9.81 10.75 21.44
CA THR A 39 8.69 10.34 22.31
C THR A 39 7.87 9.26 21.61
N SER A 40 7.86 8.04 22.13
CA SER A 40 7.12 6.92 21.53
C SER A 40 5.60 7.15 21.62
N ASP A 41 5.01 7.70 20.55
CA ASP A 41 3.59 7.52 20.26
C ASP A 41 3.37 6.05 19.85
N ASP A 42 2.36 5.40 20.42
CA ASP A 42 2.01 4.01 20.12
C ASP A 42 1.72 3.80 18.63
N ALA A 43 1.18 4.82 17.94
CA ALA A 43 0.92 4.80 16.50
C ALA A 43 2.22 4.70 15.67
N ALA A 44 3.23 5.49 16.04
CA ALA A 44 4.54 5.46 15.38
C ALA A 44 5.29 4.16 15.70
N ARG A 45 5.16 3.63 16.92
CA ARG A 45 5.72 2.33 17.30
C ARG A 45 5.08 1.20 16.48
N TYR A 46 3.76 1.22 16.35
CA TYR A 46 3.02 0.25 15.55
C TYR A 46 3.46 0.25 14.08
N LEU A 47 3.54 1.42 13.43
CA LEU A 47 3.98 1.50 12.03
C LEU A 47 5.42 1.01 11.84
N ARG A 48 6.32 1.25 12.80
CA ARG A 48 7.68 0.68 12.76
C ARG A 48 7.66 -0.85 12.84
N GLU A 49 6.83 -1.41 13.73
CA GLU A 49 6.68 -2.86 13.86
C GLU A 49 6.07 -3.49 12.58
N TYR A 50 5.08 -2.82 11.97
CA TYR A 50 4.50 -3.23 10.69
C TYR A 50 5.53 -3.25 9.56
N VAL A 51 6.30 -2.17 9.41
CA VAL A 51 7.40 -2.10 8.42
C VAL A 51 8.38 -3.24 8.63
N ARG A 52 8.80 -3.49 9.88
CA ARG A 52 9.69 -4.59 10.24
C ARG A 52 9.14 -5.95 9.83
N ALA A 53 7.85 -6.20 10.02
CA ALA A 53 7.20 -7.45 9.64
C ALA A 53 7.05 -7.60 8.12
N THR A 54 6.86 -6.51 7.39
CA THR A 54 6.61 -6.51 5.94
C THR A 54 7.89 -6.57 5.11
N LEU A 55 9.01 -6.04 5.62
CA LEU A 55 10.30 -5.98 4.93
C LEU A 55 10.82 -7.32 4.37
N PRO A 56 10.75 -8.45 5.10
CA PRO A 56 11.15 -9.75 4.54
C PRO A 56 10.38 -10.15 3.28
N ALA A 57 9.11 -9.72 3.15
CA ALA A 57 8.33 -9.94 1.93
C ALA A 57 8.80 -9.03 0.79
N LEU A 58 9.24 -7.80 1.10
CA LEU A 58 9.83 -6.85 0.13
C LEU A 58 11.18 -7.35 -0.41
N ALA A 59 11.92 -8.13 0.38
CA ALA A 59 13.19 -8.73 -0.03
C ALA A 59 13.04 -9.97 -0.93
N SER A 60 11.81 -10.34 -1.30
CA SER A 60 11.58 -11.37 -2.33
C SER A 60 12.06 -10.87 -3.70
N ASP A 61 12.43 -11.79 -4.59
CA ASP A 61 12.84 -11.46 -5.97
C ASP A 61 11.71 -10.86 -6.83
N ASP A 62 10.58 -10.43 -6.23
CA ASP A 62 9.49 -9.77 -6.93
C ASP A 62 9.87 -8.30 -7.18
N PRO A 63 10.23 -7.93 -8.43
CA PRO A 63 10.76 -6.61 -8.74
C PRO A 63 9.69 -5.51 -8.67
N LEU A 64 8.44 -5.87 -8.40
CA LEU A 64 7.28 -4.98 -8.47
C LEU A 64 6.72 -4.62 -7.09
N LEU A 65 7.58 -4.72 -6.07
CA LEU A 65 7.26 -4.47 -4.68
C LEU A 65 8.07 -3.28 -4.13
N VAL A 66 7.39 -2.18 -3.82
CA VAL A 66 7.99 -0.98 -3.23
C VAL A 66 7.28 -0.67 -1.92
N ALA A 67 8.03 -0.26 -0.90
CA ALA A 67 7.45 0.36 0.28
C ALA A 67 8.05 1.74 0.55
N LEU A 68 7.19 2.72 0.79
CA LEU A 68 7.57 4.09 1.12
C LEU A 68 7.09 4.42 2.53
N TRP A 69 7.98 5.05 3.29
CA TRP A 69 7.64 5.68 4.55
C TRP A 69 7.19 7.12 4.31
N VAL A 70 6.04 7.48 4.88
CA VAL A 70 5.53 8.86 4.92
C VAL A 70 5.92 9.51 6.25
N PRO A 71 6.86 10.47 6.25
CA PRO A 71 7.25 11.17 7.46
C PRO A 71 6.20 12.19 7.90
N ASP A 72 5.98 12.29 9.20
CA ASP A 72 5.36 13.44 9.81
C ASP A 72 6.30 14.65 9.65
N PRO A 73 5.85 15.74 8.99
CA PRO A 73 6.74 16.88 8.72
C PRO A 73 7.12 17.65 9.99
N GLU A 74 6.36 17.51 11.08
CA GLU A 74 6.65 18.17 12.36
C GLU A 74 7.51 17.29 13.28
N LEU A 75 7.25 15.98 13.29
CA LEU A 75 7.85 15.05 14.23
C LEU A 75 8.96 14.16 13.64
N GLY A 76 9.05 14.07 12.30
CA GLY A 76 9.96 13.16 11.60
C GLY A 76 9.65 11.68 11.83
N ALA A 77 8.49 11.34 12.43
CA ALA A 77 8.08 9.97 12.73
C ALA A 77 7.20 9.38 11.60
N PRO A 78 7.05 8.05 11.48
CA PRO A 78 6.08 7.47 10.55
C PRO A 78 4.65 7.83 10.88
N MET A 79 3.99 8.47 9.91
CA MET A 79 2.54 8.69 9.92
C MET A 79 1.80 7.66 9.07
N ALA A 80 2.45 7.16 8.01
CA ALA A 80 1.89 6.16 7.11
C ALA A 80 2.99 5.36 6.39
N VAL A 81 2.58 4.24 5.81
CA VAL A 81 3.38 3.39 4.93
C VAL A 81 2.58 3.15 3.66
N LEU A 82 3.20 3.37 2.50
CA LEU A 82 2.69 2.90 1.22
C LEU A 82 3.39 1.59 0.87
N ARG A 83 2.64 0.57 0.47
CA ARG A 83 3.15 -0.65 -0.15
C ARG A 83 2.53 -0.82 -1.53
N ALA A 84 3.33 -1.06 -2.56
CA ALA A 84 2.86 -1.42 -3.89
C ALA A 84 3.10 -2.92 -4.12
N VAL A 85 2.13 -3.66 -4.65
CA VAL A 85 2.20 -5.11 -4.85
C VAL A 85 1.64 -5.47 -6.22
N HIS A 86 2.34 -6.33 -6.95
CA HIS A 86 1.81 -6.95 -8.17
C HIS A 86 1.04 -8.22 -7.85
N TYR A 87 -0.17 -8.34 -8.39
CA TYR A 87 -1.00 -9.53 -8.30
C TYR A 87 -1.22 -10.12 -9.69
N ARG A 88 -0.92 -11.42 -9.84
CA ARG A 88 -1.26 -12.20 -11.04
C ARG A 88 -2.59 -12.92 -10.89
N ASN A 89 -3.31 -13.13 -11.99
CA ASN A 89 -4.67 -13.68 -11.98
C ASN A 89 -5.62 -12.87 -11.06
N ALA A 90 -5.44 -11.56 -11.04
CA ALA A 90 -6.22 -10.61 -10.27
C ALA A 90 -7.58 -10.37 -10.93
N ASP A 91 -8.62 -10.91 -10.32
CA ASP A 91 -10.01 -10.55 -10.63
C ASP A 91 -10.47 -9.46 -9.62
N PRO A 92 -11.04 -8.33 -10.08
CA PRO A 92 -11.47 -7.24 -9.20
C PRO A 92 -12.46 -7.69 -8.11
N ASP A 93 -13.40 -8.57 -8.44
CA ASP A 93 -14.43 -9.03 -7.50
C ASP A 93 -13.83 -10.01 -6.47
N VAL A 94 -12.85 -10.83 -6.90
CA VAL A 94 -12.08 -11.70 -5.99
C VAL A 94 -11.19 -10.86 -5.07
N TYR A 95 -10.54 -9.82 -5.61
CA TYR A 95 -9.71 -8.91 -4.84
C TYR A 95 -10.52 -8.16 -3.78
N GLU A 96 -11.70 -7.67 -4.14
CA GLU A 96 -12.65 -7.06 -3.20
C GLU A 96 -12.97 -8.01 -2.04
N GLN A 97 -13.34 -9.26 -2.35
CA GLN A 97 -13.63 -10.27 -1.33
C GLN A 97 -12.41 -10.59 -0.47
N MET A 98 -11.21 -10.61 -1.07
CA MET A 98 -9.96 -10.82 -0.34
C MET A 98 -9.72 -9.70 0.67
N VAL A 99 -9.89 -8.43 0.28
CA VAL A 99 -9.71 -7.29 1.19
C VAL A 99 -10.80 -7.25 2.26
N ALA A 100 -12.06 -7.51 1.90
CA ALA A 100 -13.17 -7.49 2.85
C ALA A 100 -13.09 -8.62 3.89
N ASN A 101 -12.62 -9.79 3.48
CA ASN A 101 -12.53 -10.99 4.33
C ASN A 101 -11.13 -11.27 4.87
N ALA A 102 -10.14 -10.40 4.59
CA ALA A 102 -8.81 -10.54 5.16
C ALA A 102 -8.95 -10.66 6.68
N GLU A 103 -8.47 -11.78 7.23
CA GLU A 103 -8.44 -11.97 8.67
C GLU A 103 -7.58 -10.86 9.27
N THR A 104 -8.09 -10.21 10.31
CA THR A 104 -7.26 -9.34 11.13
C THR A 104 -6.28 -10.24 11.88
N ASP A 105 -4.98 -10.00 11.75
CA ASP A 105 -3.95 -10.71 12.51
C ASP A 105 -4.21 -10.63 14.03
N GLU A 106 -3.60 -11.53 14.80
CA GLU A 106 -3.84 -11.74 16.24
C GLU A 106 -4.03 -10.42 17.03
N GLY A 107 -5.28 -10.10 17.38
CA GLY A 107 -5.64 -8.97 18.23
C GLY A 107 -6.19 -7.74 17.51
N GLY A 108 -6.29 -7.75 16.17
CA GLY A 108 -7.03 -6.76 15.40
C GLY A 108 -8.55 -7.01 15.44
N SER A 109 -9.34 -5.97 15.22
CA SER A 109 -10.81 -6.04 15.06
C SER A 109 -11.23 -5.13 13.92
N LEU A 110 -11.85 -5.72 12.90
CA LEU A 110 -12.38 -4.98 11.76
C LEU A 110 -13.52 -4.06 12.21
N LEU A 111 -13.36 -2.76 11.97
CA LEU A 111 -14.37 -1.74 12.27
C LEU A 111 -15.30 -1.51 11.08
N GLY A 112 -14.77 -1.58 9.86
CA GLY A 112 -15.55 -1.36 8.66
C GLY A 112 -14.72 -1.50 7.38
N VAL A 113 -15.44 -1.70 6.27
CA VAL A 113 -14.90 -1.69 4.92
C VAL A 113 -15.84 -0.89 4.03
N GLU A 114 -15.31 0.09 3.30
CA GLU A 114 -16.03 0.86 2.31
C GLU A 114 -15.40 0.65 0.93
N ARG A 115 -16.22 0.77 -0.12
CA ARG A 115 -15.84 0.47 -1.50
C ARG A 115 -16.24 1.60 -2.42
N THR A 116 -15.31 2.01 -3.26
CA THR A 116 -15.54 2.99 -4.33
C THR A 116 -14.88 2.52 -5.63
N ASP A 117 -15.61 2.56 -6.74
CA ASP A 117 -15.05 2.35 -8.08
C ASP A 117 -14.59 3.67 -8.70
N GLY A 118 -13.55 3.61 -9.53
CA GLY A 118 -13.06 4.72 -10.33
C GLY A 118 -12.33 4.25 -11.58
N GLU A 119 -11.73 5.20 -12.28
CA GLU A 119 -10.89 4.97 -13.47
C GLU A 119 -9.67 5.89 -13.41
N VAL A 120 -8.53 5.37 -13.83
CA VAL A 120 -7.27 6.10 -14.01
C VAL A 120 -6.70 5.77 -15.38
N ASP A 121 -5.72 6.54 -15.85
CA ASP A 121 -5.06 6.29 -17.16
C ASP A 121 -4.54 4.84 -17.30
N ALA A 122 -4.13 4.24 -16.19
CA ALA A 122 -3.59 2.88 -16.14
C ALA A 122 -4.65 1.76 -16.14
N GLY A 123 -5.94 2.08 -16.00
CA GLY A 123 -7.03 1.10 -16.02
C GLY A 123 -8.14 1.39 -15.02
N ARG A 124 -8.98 0.37 -14.78
CA ARG A 124 -10.04 0.45 -13.75
C ARG A 124 -9.38 0.58 -12.39
N LEU A 125 -9.91 1.47 -11.55
CA LEU A 125 -9.50 1.66 -10.18
C LEU A 125 -10.57 1.11 -9.24
N LEU A 126 -10.16 0.29 -8.27
CA LEU A 126 -10.99 -0.10 -7.13
C LEU A 126 -10.34 0.43 -5.86
N VAL A 127 -11.08 1.24 -5.11
CA VAL A 127 -10.64 1.77 -3.82
C VAL A 127 -11.42 1.04 -2.72
N MET A 128 -10.70 0.39 -1.81
CA MET A 128 -11.26 -0.22 -0.61
C MET A 128 -10.65 0.48 0.61
N GLU A 129 -11.51 1.09 1.42
CA GLU A 129 -11.13 1.70 2.69
C GLU A 129 -11.44 0.72 3.81
N ARG A 130 -10.43 0.35 4.59
CA ARG A 130 -10.57 -0.65 5.65
C ARG A 130 -10.06 -0.08 6.96
N GLN A 131 -10.84 -0.20 8.03
CA GLN A 131 -10.48 0.33 9.35
C GLN A 131 -10.37 -0.80 10.36
N GLU A 132 -9.27 -0.83 11.12
CA GLU A 132 -8.99 -1.87 12.11
C GLU A 132 -8.62 -1.25 13.45
N ALA A 133 -9.14 -1.83 14.53
CA ALA A 133 -8.71 -1.51 15.90
C ALA A 133 -7.79 -2.60 16.41
N TRP A 134 -6.64 -2.22 16.96
CA TRP A 134 -5.65 -3.14 17.50
C TRP A 134 -5.70 -3.23 19.02
N ALA A 135 -5.24 -4.36 19.57
CA ALA A 135 -5.21 -4.61 21.02
C ALA A 135 -4.41 -3.56 21.83
N ASN A 136 -3.47 -2.85 21.21
CA ASN A 136 -2.72 -1.76 21.84
C ASN A 136 -3.50 -0.42 21.88
N GLY A 137 -4.75 -0.39 21.42
CA GLY A 137 -5.59 0.81 21.35
C GLY A 137 -5.37 1.68 20.11
N THR A 138 -4.46 1.28 19.21
CA THR A 138 -4.25 1.97 17.93
C THR A 138 -5.39 1.64 16.98
N VAL A 139 -5.86 2.65 16.25
CA VAL A 139 -6.74 2.44 15.11
C VAL A 139 -5.93 2.70 13.85
N GLU A 140 -6.01 1.76 12.93
CA GLU A 140 -5.39 1.81 11.63
C GLU A 140 -6.45 2.02 10.57
N HIS A 141 -6.12 2.83 9.56
CA HIS A 141 -6.88 2.95 8.34
C HIS A 141 -6.00 2.50 7.17
N GLN A 142 -6.52 1.54 6.41
CA GLN A 142 -5.92 1.01 5.20
C GLN A 142 -6.68 1.52 3.96
N LEU A 143 -5.97 2.16 3.04
CA LEU A 143 -6.49 2.50 1.71
C LEU A 143 -5.89 1.55 0.69
N HIS A 144 -6.69 0.62 0.18
CA HIS A 144 -6.30 -0.27 -0.90
C HIS A 144 -6.74 0.32 -2.22
N LEU A 145 -5.80 0.59 -3.13
CA LEU A 145 -6.05 1.08 -4.48
C LEU A 145 -5.58 0.01 -5.46
N GLY A 146 -6.51 -0.80 -5.94
CA GLY A 146 -6.27 -1.79 -6.97
C GLY A 146 -6.44 -1.18 -8.36
N VAL A 147 -5.36 -1.15 -9.15
CA VAL A 147 -5.36 -0.73 -10.55
C VAL A 147 -5.36 -1.97 -11.44
N PHE A 148 -6.45 -2.14 -12.19
CA PHE A 148 -6.74 -3.28 -13.05
C PHE A 148 -6.69 -2.83 -14.53
N PRO A 149 -5.51 -2.91 -15.17
CA PRO A 149 -5.37 -2.60 -16.60
C PRO A 149 -6.22 -3.52 -17.49
N GLU A 150 -6.67 -2.98 -18.62
CA GLU A 150 -7.33 -3.78 -19.66
C GLU A 150 -6.34 -4.74 -20.36
N GLY A 151 -6.85 -5.87 -20.85
CA GLY A 151 -6.07 -6.80 -21.70
C GLY A 151 -5.13 -7.76 -20.95
N THR A 152 -5.10 -7.68 -19.62
CA THR A 152 -4.35 -8.58 -18.74
C THR A 152 -5.26 -9.05 -17.59
N ASP A 153 -4.88 -10.13 -16.93
CA ASP A 153 -5.47 -10.62 -15.69
C ASP A 153 -4.56 -10.29 -14.50
N GLU A 154 -3.79 -9.22 -14.58
CA GLU A 154 -2.90 -8.77 -13.53
C GLU A 154 -3.32 -7.40 -12.99
N ALA A 155 -2.93 -7.10 -11.74
CA ALA A 155 -3.21 -5.83 -11.09
C ALA A 155 -1.99 -5.32 -10.33
N VAL A 156 -1.87 -4.00 -10.24
CA VAL A 156 -0.97 -3.36 -9.25
C VAL A 156 -1.85 -2.80 -8.15
N VAL A 157 -1.54 -3.18 -6.92
CA VAL A 157 -2.27 -2.81 -5.72
C VAL A 157 -1.39 -1.94 -4.87
N LEU A 158 -1.85 -0.72 -4.59
CA LEU A 158 -1.25 0.14 -3.58
C LEU A 158 -2.01 -0.04 -2.27
N VAL A 159 -1.31 -0.25 -1.16
CA VAL A 159 -1.89 -0.31 0.18
C VAL A 159 -1.26 0.79 1.00
N PHE A 160 -2.05 1.81 1.33
CA PHE A 160 -1.68 2.85 2.27
C PHE A 160 -2.12 2.45 3.66
N ILE A 161 -1.20 2.45 4.61
CA ILE A 161 -1.47 2.09 6.00
C ILE A 161 -1.16 3.30 6.85
N CYS A 162 -2.17 3.82 7.55
CA CYS A 162 -2.07 5.04 8.33
C CYS A 162 -2.66 4.85 9.72
N THR A 163 -1.98 5.36 10.73
CA THR A 163 -2.50 5.44 12.12
C THR A 163 -2.81 6.88 12.54
N ALA A 164 -2.37 7.87 11.75
CA ALA A 164 -2.68 9.28 11.91
C ALA A 164 -4.05 9.66 11.29
N LEU A 165 -5.15 9.16 11.89
CA LEU A 165 -6.51 9.29 11.34
C LEU A 165 -6.95 10.73 11.02
N HIS A 166 -6.41 11.72 11.73
CA HIS A 166 -6.71 13.14 11.50
C HIS A 166 -6.14 13.69 10.18
N ARG A 167 -5.26 12.94 9.50
CA ARG A 167 -4.67 13.27 8.18
C ARG A 167 -5.23 12.40 7.05
N ILE A 168 -6.26 11.59 7.31
CA ILE A 168 -6.75 10.59 6.35
C ILE A 168 -7.16 11.23 5.01
N ASP A 169 -7.86 12.36 5.03
CA ASP A 169 -8.32 13.04 3.82
C ASP A 169 -7.15 13.52 2.94
N GLU A 170 -6.09 14.03 3.58
CA GLU A 170 -4.88 14.47 2.88
C GLU A 170 -4.13 13.29 2.26
N LEU A 171 -4.00 12.20 3.02
CA LEU A 171 -3.36 10.98 2.54
C LEU A 171 -4.16 10.33 1.42
N ALA A 172 -5.50 10.38 1.46
CA ALA A 172 -6.35 9.89 0.38
C ALA A 172 -6.17 10.70 -0.91
N LEU A 173 -6.01 12.03 -0.81
CA LEU A 173 -5.68 12.87 -1.97
C LEU A 173 -4.32 12.52 -2.56
N ILE A 174 -3.29 12.35 -1.73
CA ILE A 174 -1.95 11.97 -2.19
C ILE A 174 -1.97 10.56 -2.81
N ALA A 175 -2.67 9.62 -2.19
CA ALA A 175 -2.84 8.26 -2.71
C ALA A 175 -3.48 8.27 -4.11
N ARG A 176 -4.47 9.14 -4.31
CA ARG A 176 -5.08 9.36 -5.62
C ARG A 176 -4.09 9.95 -6.63
N ASP A 177 -3.34 10.99 -6.27
CA ASP A 177 -2.33 11.59 -7.14
C ASP A 177 -1.26 10.54 -7.56
N ILE A 178 -0.87 9.66 -6.64
CA ILE A 178 0.04 8.55 -6.91
C ILE A 178 -0.58 7.57 -7.92
N THR A 179 -1.86 7.20 -7.76
CA THR A 179 -2.54 6.33 -8.73
C THR A 179 -2.74 6.99 -10.10
N ASP A 180 -3.04 8.29 -10.15
CA ASP A 180 -3.24 9.04 -11.40
C ASP A 180 -1.92 9.17 -12.20
N THR A 181 -0.79 9.23 -11.50
CA THR A 181 0.56 9.25 -12.11
C THR A 181 1.12 7.86 -12.40
N MET A 182 0.43 6.79 -11.99
CA MET A 182 0.88 5.43 -12.25
C MET A 182 0.95 5.16 -13.75
N ARG A 183 2.04 4.52 -14.18
CA ARG A 183 2.21 4.05 -15.56
C ARG A 183 2.61 2.59 -15.53
N LEU A 184 1.89 1.77 -16.30
CA LEU A 184 2.13 0.34 -16.42
C LEU A 184 2.73 0.04 -17.80
N ARG A 185 3.70 -0.88 -17.86
CA ARG A 185 4.20 -1.47 -19.10
C ARG A 185 3.59 -2.85 -19.22
N ILE A 186 2.84 -3.07 -20.30
CA ILE A 186 2.18 -4.33 -20.61
C ILE A 186 2.79 -4.87 -21.89
N GLU A 187 3.22 -6.13 -21.87
CA GLU A 187 3.72 -6.85 -23.05
C GLU A 187 2.78 -8.00 -23.38
N GLU A 188 2.46 -8.17 -24.67
CA GLU A 188 1.68 -9.33 -25.13
C GLU A 188 2.51 -10.60 -25.00
N GLU A 189 1.89 -11.68 -24.49
CA GLU A 189 2.49 -13.00 -24.49
C GLU A 189 2.75 -13.44 -25.94
N ALA A 190 4.02 -13.68 -26.25
CA ALA A 190 4.42 -14.15 -27.58
C ALA A 190 3.73 -15.49 -27.88
N SER A 191 2.83 -15.48 -28.87
CA SER A 191 2.10 -16.65 -29.37
C SER A 191 3.00 -17.68 -30.03
#